data_AF-A0A285L4P5-F1
#
_entry.id   AF-A0A285L4P5-F1
#
_cell.length_a   1.000
_cell.length_b   1.000
_cell.length_c   1.000
_cell.angle_alpha   90.00
_cell.angle_beta   90.00
_cell.angle_gamma   90.00
#
_symmetry.space_group_name_H-M   'P 1'
#
loop_
_entity.id
_entity.type
_entity.pdbx_description
1 polymer ?
#
loop_
_entity_poly.entity_id
_entity_poly.type
_entity_poly.pdbx_seq_one_letter_code
_entity_poly.pdbx_strand_id
1 'polypeptide(L)'
;MGPNDAENDGMPAPVRDFGTAIRMGLDLALALVEDTDTSLDGMLRTLERHTTRWALDGVPIDEIQHAVHDGVRSGLAQLRDDAGPVLDCVLVVDLLDVMTSAVSRAYVAADRTVRGTAL
;
A
#
# COMPACT_ATOMS: atom_id res chain seq x y z
N MET A 1 40.18 2.74 -31.55
CA MET A 1 40.40 2.78 -30.09
C MET A 1 39.26 3.63 -29.53
N GLY A 2 38.32 3.00 -28.80
CA GLY A 2 36.95 3.49 -28.52
C GLY A 2 36.83 4.47 -27.34
N PRO A 3 35.68 4.49 -26.62
CA PRO A 3 34.40 3.83 -26.90
C PRO A 3 33.15 4.73 -26.80
N ASN A 4 32.05 4.21 -27.36
CA ASN A 4 30.63 4.49 -27.12
C ASN A 4 30.28 5.44 -25.95
N ASP A 5 29.85 6.65 -26.29
CA ASP A 5 28.87 7.38 -25.50
C ASP A 5 27.48 6.89 -25.92
N ALA A 6 27.14 5.70 -25.45
CA ALA A 6 25.76 5.26 -25.44
C ALA A 6 25.00 6.27 -24.56
N GLU A 7 24.21 7.13 -25.19
CA GLU A 7 23.10 7.80 -24.53
C GLU A 7 22.32 6.72 -23.80
N ASN A 8 22.54 6.68 -22.49
CA ASN A 8 21.80 5.89 -21.55
C ASN A 8 20.35 6.35 -21.69
N ASP A 9 19.58 5.55 -22.42
CA ASP A 9 18.13 5.51 -22.46
C ASP A 9 17.64 5.31 -21.02
N GLY A 10 17.71 6.38 -20.24
CA GLY A 10 17.19 6.49 -18.91
C GLY A 10 15.68 6.58 -19.01
N MET A 11 15.06 5.54 -19.56
CA MET A 11 13.67 5.24 -19.27
C MET A 11 13.53 5.38 -17.75
N PRO A 12 12.69 6.30 -17.25
CA PRO A 12 12.43 6.34 -15.83
C PRO A 12 11.98 4.93 -15.48
N ALA A 13 12.73 4.27 -14.58
CA ALA A 13 12.27 3.04 -13.96
C ALA A 13 10.82 3.30 -13.57
N PRO A 14 9.85 2.42 -13.92
CA PRO A 14 8.46 2.67 -13.59
C PRO A 14 8.46 2.92 -12.10
N VAL A 15 8.25 4.18 -11.70
CA VAL A 15 8.11 4.56 -10.32
C VAL A 15 6.86 3.79 -9.94
N ARG A 16 7.05 2.63 -9.31
CA ARG A 16 5.95 1.78 -8.86
C ARG A 16 5.26 2.66 -7.84
N ASP A 17 4.22 3.34 -8.29
CA ASP A 17 3.56 4.36 -7.49
C ASP A 17 2.65 3.65 -6.49
N PHE A 18 3.30 3.03 -5.51
CA PHE A 18 2.69 2.28 -4.43
C PHE A 18 1.78 3.18 -3.62
N GLY A 19 2.18 4.45 -3.45
CA GLY A 19 1.37 5.50 -2.84
C GLY A 19 0.06 5.71 -3.61
N THR A 20 0.11 5.83 -4.94
CA THR A 20 -1.12 5.97 -5.76
C THR A 20 -1.99 4.70 -5.74
N ALA A 21 -1.41 3.50 -5.75
CA ALA A 21 -2.20 2.27 -5.66
C ALA A 21 -2.89 2.10 -4.30
N ILE A 22 -2.18 2.44 -3.21
CA ILE A 22 -2.73 2.43 -1.85
C ILE A 22 -3.77 3.54 -1.69
N ARG A 23 -3.52 4.73 -2.24
CA ARG A 23 -4.46 5.85 -2.23
C ARG A 23 -5.73 5.54 -3.01
N MET A 24 -5.62 4.96 -4.21
CA MET A 24 -6.80 4.49 -4.97
C MET A 24 -7.58 3.42 -4.21
N GLY A 25 -6.89 2.52 -3.49
CA GLY A 25 -7.54 1.55 -2.62
C GLY A 25 -8.30 2.20 -1.46
N LEU A 26 -7.70 3.21 -0.82
CA LEU A 26 -8.29 3.93 0.30
C LEU A 26 -9.45 4.85 -0.13
N ASP A 27 -9.29 5.58 -1.23
CA ASP A 27 -10.33 6.43 -1.83
C ASP A 27 -11.54 5.57 -2.25
N LEU A 28 -11.31 4.41 -2.86
CA LEU A 28 -12.37 3.46 -3.21
C LEU A 28 -13.07 2.90 -1.96
N ALA A 29 -12.31 2.61 -0.91
CA ALA A 29 -12.89 2.08 0.32
C ALA A 29 -13.71 3.12 1.09
N LEU A 30 -13.24 4.37 1.18
CA LEU A 30 -13.97 5.48 1.80
C LEU A 30 -15.23 5.83 1.01
N ALA A 31 -15.19 5.80 -0.33
CA ALA A 31 -16.36 5.98 -1.18
C ALA A 31 -17.42 4.87 -1.02
N LEU A 32 -17.00 3.67 -0.61
CA LEU A 32 -17.86 2.52 -0.39
C LEU A 32 -18.23 2.33 1.10
N VAL A 33 -17.63 3.09 2.03
CA VAL A 33 -17.99 3.09 3.46
C VAL A 33 -19.40 3.66 3.70
N GLU A 34 -20.02 4.29 2.70
CA GLU A 34 -21.47 4.53 2.68
C GLU A 34 -22.31 3.22 2.68
N ASP A 35 -21.70 2.04 2.43
CA ASP A 35 -22.28 0.69 2.59
C ASP A 35 -21.21 -0.29 3.16
N THR A 36 -21.03 -0.25 4.50
CA THR A 36 -19.70 -0.19 5.13
C THR A 36 -18.87 -1.49 5.23
N ASP A 37 -19.47 -2.67 5.38
CA ASP A 37 -18.68 -3.89 5.70
C ASP A 37 -18.07 -4.56 4.45
N THR A 38 -18.79 -4.55 3.32
CA THR A 38 -18.34 -5.25 2.09
C THR A 38 -17.14 -4.55 1.44
N SER A 39 -17.05 -3.24 1.63
CA SER A 39 -15.99 -2.39 1.09
C SER A 39 -14.62 -2.63 1.73
N LEU A 40 -14.57 -2.59 3.06
CA LEU A 40 -13.33 -2.67 3.82
C LEU A 40 -12.66 -4.02 3.60
N ASP A 41 -13.44 -5.11 3.65
CA ASP A 41 -12.98 -6.46 3.36
C ASP A 41 -12.40 -6.61 1.94
N GLY A 42 -13.04 -6.00 0.95
CA GLY A 42 -12.56 -6.01 -0.44
C GLY A 42 -11.23 -5.26 -0.62
N MET A 43 -11.11 -4.12 0.06
CA MET A 43 -9.89 -3.31 0.09
C MET A 43 -8.75 -4.07 0.79
N LEU A 44 -9.00 -4.65 1.98
CA LEU A 44 -8.01 -5.42 2.72
C LEU A 44 -7.51 -6.63 1.92
N ARG A 45 -8.41 -7.40 1.29
CA ARG A 45 -8.01 -8.52 0.41
C ARG A 45 -7.14 -8.07 -0.77
N THR A 46 -7.39 -6.87 -1.29
CA THR A 46 -6.56 -6.29 -2.35
C THR A 46 -5.19 -5.90 -1.83
N LEU A 47 -5.13 -5.23 -0.68
CA LEU A 47 -3.89 -4.87 0.00
C LEU A 47 -3.04 -6.10 0.34
N GLU A 48 -3.64 -7.17 0.86
CA GLU A 48 -2.97 -8.44 1.16
C GLU A 48 -2.39 -9.10 -0.10
N ARG A 49 -3.16 -9.11 -1.20
CA ARG A 49 -2.71 -9.65 -2.50
C ARG A 49 -1.52 -8.87 -3.06
N HIS A 50 -1.55 -7.54 -2.98
CA HIS A 50 -0.43 -6.71 -3.39
C HIS A 50 0.79 -6.92 -2.51
N THR A 51 0.59 -6.93 -1.19
CA THR A 51 1.66 -7.20 -0.21
C THR A 51 2.33 -8.54 -0.45
N THR A 52 1.55 -9.58 -0.74
CA THR A 52 2.08 -10.91 -1.08
C THR A 52 3.00 -10.82 -2.31
N ARG A 53 2.58 -10.12 -3.37
CA ARG A 53 3.41 -9.95 -4.57
C ARG A 53 4.67 -9.15 -4.28
N TRP A 54 4.57 -8.07 -3.52
CA TRP A 54 5.74 -7.24 -3.17
C TRP A 54 6.75 -8.01 -2.30
N ALA A 55 6.27 -8.80 -1.35
CA ALA A 55 7.12 -9.68 -0.54
C ALA A 55 7.84 -10.72 -1.40
N LEU A 56 7.15 -11.34 -2.36
CA LEU A 56 7.75 -12.28 -3.32
C LEU A 56 8.77 -11.59 -4.26
N ASP A 57 8.55 -10.32 -4.59
CA ASP A 57 9.48 -9.48 -5.36
C ASP A 57 10.67 -8.97 -4.52
N GLY A 58 10.71 -9.28 -3.21
CA GLY A 58 11.80 -8.90 -2.31
C GLY A 58 11.73 -7.47 -1.76
N VAL A 59 10.57 -6.80 -1.87
CA VAL A 59 10.37 -5.47 -1.26
C VAL A 59 10.34 -5.61 0.27
N PRO A 60 11.12 -4.83 1.03
CA PRO A 60 11.10 -4.86 2.49
C PRO A 60 9.74 -4.49 3.10
N ILE A 61 9.38 -5.12 4.22
CA ILE A 61 8.09 -4.88 4.90
C ILE A 61 7.94 -3.43 5.39
N ASP A 62 9.02 -2.81 5.83
CA ASP A 62 9.03 -1.43 6.31
C ASP A 62 8.70 -0.44 5.20
N GLU A 63 9.19 -0.67 3.96
CA GLU A 63 8.83 0.14 2.81
C GLU A 63 7.33 0.06 2.49
N ILE A 64 6.75 -1.14 2.56
CA ILE A 64 5.32 -1.36 2.32
C ILE A 64 4.48 -0.67 3.40
N GLN A 65 4.85 -0.83 4.67
CA GLN A 65 4.15 -0.20 5.79
C GLN A 65 4.26 1.33 5.74
N HIS A 66 5.42 1.87 5.39
CA HIS A 66 5.61 3.31 5.21
C HIS A 66 4.69 3.86 4.11
N ALA A 67 4.60 3.18 2.97
CA ALA A 67 3.71 3.58 1.89
C ALA A 67 2.22 3.54 2.31
N VAL A 68 1.82 2.58 3.16
CA VAL A 68 0.46 2.54 3.74
C VAL A 68 0.21 3.75 4.63
N HIS A 69 1.14 4.06 5.53
CA HIS A 69 1.02 5.19 6.46
C HIS A 69 1.01 6.53 5.71
N ASP A 70 1.85 6.68 4.68
CA ASP A 70 1.88 7.87 3.83
C ASP A 70 0.60 8.04 2.99
N GLY A 71 0.04 6.93 2.50
CA GLY A 71 -1.26 6.92 1.80
C GLY A 71 -2.39 7.43 2.70
N VAL A 72 -2.48 6.94 3.93
CA VAL A 72 -3.45 7.40 4.93
C VAL A 72 -3.23 8.88 5.25
N ARG A 73 -2.00 9.28 5.57
CA ARG A 73 -1.65 10.68 5.84
C ARG A 73 -2.07 11.62 4.70
N SER A 74 -1.86 11.22 3.46
CA SER A 74 -2.22 12.01 2.28
C SER A 74 -3.74 12.08 2.05
N GLY A 75 -4.48 11.00 2.33
CA GLY A 75 -5.95 11.02 2.31
C GLY A 75 -6.53 11.96 3.38
N LEU A 76 -5.97 11.90 4.59
CA LEU A 76 -6.34 12.79 5.70
C LEU A 76 -6.09 14.27 5.39
N ALA A 77 -4.98 14.59 4.72
CA ALA A 77 -4.67 15.96 4.34
C ALA A 77 -5.71 16.53 3.35
N GLN A 78 -6.15 15.73 2.38
CA GLN A 78 -7.17 16.14 1.39
C GLN A 78 -8.54 16.37 2.05
N LEU A 79 -8.96 15.49 2.96
CA LEU A 79 -10.21 15.65 3.70
C LEU A 79 -10.25 16.88 4.61
N ARG A 80 -9.09 17.41 5.01
CA ARG A 80 -8.99 18.64 5.83
C ARG A 80 -9.09 19.92 5.01
N ASP A 81 -8.74 19.86 3.73
CA ASP A 81 -8.75 21.01 2.83
C ASP A 81 -10.15 21.28 2.22
N ASP A 82 -11.01 20.25 2.14
CA ASP A 82 -12.46 20.39 1.93
C ASP A 82 -13.16 20.70 3.27
N ALA A 83 -14.00 21.73 3.35
CA ALA A 83 -14.52 22.24 4.62
C ALA A 83 -15.53 21.29 5.34
N GLY A 84 -15.01 20.35 6.15
CA GLY A 84 -15.69 19.55 7.20
C GLY A 84 -15.56 18.02 7.02
N PRO A 85 -15.74 17.14 8.04
CA PRO A 85 -15.90 17.29 9.50
C PRO A 85 -14.63 16.88 10.29
N VAL A 86 -14.67 17.05 11.62
CA VAL A 86 -13.64 16.55 12.56
C VAL A 86 -13.59 15.03 12.46
N LEU A 87 -12.57 14.51 11.78
CA LEU A 87 -12.35 13.08 11.65
C LEU A 87 -12.06 12.47 13.03
N ASP A 88 -12.71 11.35 13.34
CA ASP A 88 -12.44 10.63 14.58
C ASP A 88 -11.05 9.99 14.52
N CYS A 89 -10.10 10.56 15.25
CA CYS A 89 -8.74 10.06 15.33
C CYS A 89 -8.68 8.60 15.80
N VAL A 90 -9.65 8.15 16.61
CA VAL A 90 -9.70 6.76 17.09
C VAL A 90 -10.01 5.83 15.92
N LEU A 91 -11.03 6.14 15.11
CA LEU A 91 -11.39 5.33 13.93
C LEU A 91 -10.24 5.25 12.91
N VAL A 92 -9.49 6.34 12.72
CA VAL A 92 -8.32 6.35 11.82
C VAL A 92 -7.22 5.44 12.31
N VAL A 93 -6.93 5.47 13.62
CA VAL A 93 -5.91 4.62 14.23
C VAL A 93 -6.32 3.15 14.15
N ASP A 94 -7.60 2.84 14.41
CA ASP A 94 -8.14 1.48 14.29
C ASP A 94 -8.02 0.95 12.85
N LEU A 95 -8.36 1.79 11.86
CA LEU A 95 -8.22 1.42 10.44
C LEU A 95 -6.73 1.19 10.07
N LEU A 96 -5.84 2.05 10.54
CA LEU A 96 -4.40 1.93 10.30
C LEU A 96 -3.82 0.65 10.93
N ASP A 97 -4.27 0.29 12.13
CA ASP A 97 -3.87 -0.95 12.80
C ASP A 97 -4.32 -2.18 11.99
N VAL A 98 -5.58 -2.21 11.55
CA VAL A 98 -6.12 -3.31 10.72
C VAL A 98 -5.32 -3.47 9.42
N MET A 99 -5.03 -2.36 8.72
CA MET A 99 -4.22 -2.41 7.49
C MET A 99 -2.78 -2.88 7.77
N THR A 100 -2.14 -2.35 8.81
CA THR A 100 -0.76 -2.71 9.18
C THR A 100 -0.67 -4.19 9.57
N SER A 101 -1.66 -4.69 10.30
CA SER A 101 -1.79 -6.10 10.68
C SER A 101 -2.03 -7.01 9.47
N ALA A 102 -2.90 -6.61 8.53
CA ALA A 102 -3.14 -7.34 7.28
C ALA A 102 -1.87 -7.44 6.43
N VAL A 103 -1.17 -6.32 6.23
CA VAL A 103 0.13 -6.27 5.53
C VAL A 103 1.13 -7.20 6.21
N SER A 104 1.28 -7.11 7.52
CA SER A 104 2.24 -7.93 8.27
C SER A 104 1.96 -9.43 8.14
N ARG A 105 0.68 -9.83 8.24
CA ARG A 105 0.27 -11.24 8.06
C ARG A 105 0.54 -11.74 6.65
N ALA A 106 0.15 -10.97 5.63
CA ALA A 106 0.38 -11.34 4.24
C ALA A 106 1.88 -11.45 3.90
N TYR A 107 2.69 -10.52 4.40
CA TYR A 107 4.13 -10.52 4.21
C TYR A 107 4.79 -11.77 4.81
N VAL A 108 4.46 -12.08 6.08
CA VAL A 108 4.99 -13.26 6.77
C VAL A 108 4.55 -14.56 6.09
N ALA A 109 3.31 -14.63 5.58
CA ALA A 109 2.84 -15.78 4.81
C ALA A 109 3.63 -15.97 3.51
N ALA A 110 3.93 -14.88 2.80
CA ALA A 110 4.76 -14.91 1.60
C ALA A 110 6.21 -15.34 1.89
N ASP A 111 6.86 -14.76 2.91
CA ASP A 111 8.23 -15.11 3.30
C ASP A 111 8.35 -16.60 3.70
N ARG A 112 7.37 -17.13 4.43
CA ARG A 112 7.31 -18.57 4.76
C ARG A 112 7.16 -19.45 3.53
N THR A 113 6.42 -19.00 2.52
CA THR A 113 6.26 -19.73 1.27
C THR A 113 7.61 -19.82 0.53
N VAL A 114 8.33 -18.70 0.42
CA VAL A 114 9.67 -18.66 -0.20
C VAL A 114 10.65 -19.56 0.54
N ARG A 115 10.69 -19.48 1.88
CA ARG A 115 11.56 -20.33 2.71
C ARG A 115 11.21 -21.81 2.63
N GLY A 116 9.92 -22.14 2.54
CA GLY A 116 9.44 -23.52 2.40
C GLY A 116 9.75 -24.13 1.03
N THR A 117 9.84 -23.32 -0.02
CA THR A 117 10.24 -23.75 -1.37
C THR A 117 11.76 -23.87 -1.57
N ALA A 118 12.57 -23.43 -0.61
CA ALA A 118 14.03 -23.44 -0.68
C ALA A 118 14.68 -24.68 -0.01
N LEU A 119 13.87 -25.63 0.47
CA LEU A 119 14.28 -26.91 1.07
C LEU A 119 14.00 -28.06 0.09
#